data_AF-A0A0G1NID2-F1
#
_entry.id   AF-A0A0G1NID2-F1
#
_cell.length_a   1.000
_cell.length_b   1.000
_cell.length_c   1.000
_cell.angle_alpha   90.00
_cell.angle_beta   90.00
_cell.angle_gamma   90.00
#
_symmetry.space_group_name_H-M   'P 1'
#
loop_
_entity.id
_entity.type
_entity.pdbx_description
1 polymer ?
#
loop_
_entity_poly.entity_id
_entity_poly.type
_entity_poly.pdbx_seq_one_letter_code
_entity_poly.pdbx_strand_id
1 'polypeptide(L)'
;MYIRAMKKTFLSLILFLTLAGFIDSIYLTWEHFNNVLPPCSVNNLFPILSDCGKVLKSPYSVIFGIPLAVIGVIHYGLLTLAVLGVIIYKKRVFSYWVIIQSIFGALASLYFMYIQFAIIRSLCLYCTLSSLISFTILVLVYIFLKKERFQLHTSLYAFIYQNFVKRIFFLLDPEFIHGIMIKRGAFLAKTPLIKFVGSKLIYKDNSLKQKLAGINFENPIGLAAGFDYNADLTQALYYLDFGFQSVGTITNGAYRGNPKPLLGRLPRSKSLMVNKGFKNKGARAISEKLGNLHFLIPVGVSIGVTNSQEIKSLEEAVKDIVISFKTFEKARVKNSYYELNISCPNLVNAKKFNFYPQKNLDLLLAALDKMKLKKPIFIKMPIEKTNQEVVKMLDVIVKHKSIKGVIFGNLQKNRKDPSLLQSEVKKFKVGFFSGKPCEKRSNELIKLAYKKFGEKLVIIGCGGIFNAEDAYKKIKLGASLVQLITGMIFQGPQLISQINLELIDLAKRDGFKNIKEAVGIDSR
;
A
#
# COMPACT_ATOMS: atom_id res chain seq x y z
N MET A 1 9.61 -8.65 24.10
CA MET A 1 9.45 -9.86 24.93
C MET A 1 8.00 -10.07 25.38
N TYR A 2 7.36 -9.05 25.97
CA TYR A 2 5.96 -9.06 26.47
C TYR A 2 4.89 -9.52 25.44
N ILE A 3 4.91 -8.97 24.22
CA ILE A 3 3.93 -9.34 23.16
C ILE A 3 4.07 -10.81 22.70
N ARG A 4 5.30 -11.37 22.72
CA ARG A 4 5.53 -12.78 22.37
C ARG A 4 5.03 -13.72 23.49
N ALA A 5 5.23 -13.33 24.76
CA ALA A 5 4.73 -14.08 25.91
C ALA A 5 3.19 -14.07 25.97
N MET A 6 2.57 -12.91 25.73
CA MET A 6 1.11 -12.80 25.61
C MET A 6 0.58 -13.70 24.47
N LYS A 7 1.15 -13.61 23.27
CA LYS A 7 0.71 -14.44 22.13
C LYS A 7 0.80 -15.93 22.39
N LYS A 8 1.84 -16.40 23.11
CA LYS A 8 1.97 -17.81 23.51
C LYS A 8 0.83 -18.23 24.44
N THR A 9 0.52 -17.42 25.45
CA THR A 9 -0.57 -17.67 26.40
C THR A 9 -1.93 -17.77 25.70
N PHE A 10 -2.21 -16.87 24.75
CA PHE A 10 -3.47 -16.92 24.00
C PHE A 10 -3.56 -18.10 23.03
N LEU A 11 -2.47 -18.49 22.39
CA LEU A 11 -2.46 -19.70 21.56
C LEU A 11 -2.70 -20.96 22.40
N SER A 12 -2.17 -21.02 23.63
CA SER A 12 -2.47 -22.10 24.58
C SER A 12 -3.94 -22.11 24.99
N LEU A 13 -4.56 -20.95 25.22
CA LEU A 13 -5.99 -20.86 25.52
C LEU A 13 -6.85 -21.31 24.33
N ILE A 14 -6.53 -20.87 23.11
CA ILE A 14 -7.23 -21.33 21.91
C ILE A 14 -7.08 -22.85 21.78
N LEU A 15 -5.88 -23.41 21.99
CA LEU A 15 -5.64 -24.85 21.94
C LEU A 15 -6.49 -25.61 22.97
N PHE A 16 -6.60 -25.09 24.19
CA PHE A 16 -7.46 -25.68 25.22
C PHE A 16 -8.93 -25.69 24.77
N LEU A 17 -9.43 -24.58 24.25
CA LEU A 17 -10.80 -24.47 23.74
C LEU A 17 -11.07 -25.43 22.57
N THR A 18 -10.12 -25.58 21.65
CA THR A 18 -10.28 -26.50 20.51
C THR A 18 -10.28 -27.95 20.96
N LEU A 19 -9.46 -28.31 21.95
CA LEU A 19 -9.47 -29.64 22.56
C LEU A 19 -10.76 -29.91 23.33
N ALA A 20 -11.28 -28.93 24.07
CA ALA A 20 -12.57 -29.06 24.75
C ALA A 20 -13.72 -29.32 23.76
N GLY A 21 -13.79 -28.55 22.67
CA GLY A 21 -14.78 -28.77 21.61
C GLY A 21 -14.61 -30.11 20.88
N PHE A 22 -13.35 -30.57 20.73
CA PHE A 22 -13.05 -31.87 20.15
C PHE A 22 -13.55 -33.02 21.03
N ILE A 23 -13.29 -32.96 22.35
CA ILE A 23 -13.74 -33.95 23.33
C ILE A 23 -15.27 -33.97 23.39
N ASP A 24 -15.90 -32.80 23.45
CA ASP A 24 -17.36 -32.62 23.39
C ASP A 24 -17.97 -33.31 22.15
N SER A 25 -17.37 -33.08 20.98
CA SER A 25 -17.84 -33.67 19.73
C SER A 25 -17.64 -35.18 19.69
N ILE A 26 -16.51 -35.71 20.19
CA ILE A 26 -16.26 -37.16 20.29
C ILE A 26 -17.30 -37.82 21.19
N TYR A 27 -17.59 -37.20 22.32
CA TYR A 27 -18.59 -37.70 23.27
C TYR A 27 -19.97 -37.81 22.61
N LEU A 28 -20.43 -36.75 21.94
CA LEU A 28 -21.70 -36.76 21.21
C LEU A 28 -21.72 -37.75 20.04
N THR A 29 -20.58 -37.95 19.35
CA THR A 29 -20.46 -38.96 18.30
C THR A 29 -20.63 -40.36 18.88
N TRP A 30 -19.99 -40.64 20.02
CA TRP A 30 -20.12 -41.94 20.69
C TRP A 30 -21.56 -42.19 21.15
N GLU A 31 -22.23 -41.20 21.74
CA GLU A 31 -23.65 -41.35 22.14
C GLU A 31 -24.57 -41.61 20.93
N HIS A 32 -24.37 -40.90 19.83
CA HIS A 32 -25.15 -41.07 18.60
C HIS A 32 -25.07 -42.51 18.08
N PHE A 33 -23.87 -43.10 18.00
CA PHE A 33 -23.70 -44.46 17.48
C PHE A 33 -24.15 -45.55 18.46
N ASN A 34 -24.17 -45.27 19.77
CA ASN A 34 -24.68 -46.20 20.78
C ASN A 34 -26.17 -46.01 21.10
N ASN A 35 -26.86 -45.07 20.44
CA ASN A 35 -28.26 -44.72 20.70
C ASN A 35 -28.56 -44.36 22.17
N VAL A 36 -27.57 -43.84 22.89
CA VAL A 36 -27.71 -43.41 24.30
C VAL A 36 -28.15 -41.95 24.35
N LEU A 37 -29.08 -41.62 25.26
CA LEU A 37 -29.46 -40.24 25.50
C LEU A 37 -28.47 -39.56 26.47
N PRO A 38 -27.99 -38.35 26.17
CA PRO A 38 -27.11 -37.65 27.09
C PRO A 38 -27.76 -37.40 28.45
N PRO A 39 -26.96 -37.41 29.53
CA PRO A 39 -27.44 -37.33 30.91
C PRO A 39 -28.18 -36.03 31.27
N CYS A 40 -28.11 -35.01 30.41
CA CYS A 40 -28.74 -33.71 30.63
C CYS A 40 -30.03 -33.50 29.80
N SER A 41 -30.85 -34.55 29.65
CA SER A 41 -32.06 -34.53 28.84
C SER A 41 -33.19 -33.66 29.39
N VAL A 42 -33.20 -33.31 30.68
CA VAL A 42 -34.16 -32.36 31.26
C VAL A 42 -33.49 -31.53 32.36
N ASN A 43 -33.42 -30.21 32.18
CA ASN A 43 -33.04 -29.32 33.27
C ASN A 43 -34.24 -29.11 34.21
N ASN A 44 -34.16 -29.59 35.45
CA ASN A 44 -35.25 -29.50 36.43
C ASN A 44 -35.65 -28.05 36.80
N LEU A 45 -34.81 -27.05 36.49
CA LEU A 45 -35.15 -25.62 36.68
C LEU A 45 -35.86 -24.98 35.48
N PHE A 46 -35.67 -25.49 34.24
CA PHE A 46 -36.30 -24.96 33.02
C PHE A 46 -36.64 -26.09 32.02
N PRO A 47 -37.65 -26.93 32.31
CA PRO A 47 -37.92 -28.17 31.57
C PRO A 47 -38.34 -27.96 30.10
N ILE A 48 -38.88 -26.79 29.76
CA ILE A 48 -39.44 -26.48 28.44
C ILE A 48 -38.37 -25.99 27.45
N LEU A 49 -37.19 -25.57 27.94
CA LEU A 49 -36.16 -24.89 27.14
C LEU A 49 -34.88 -25.72 26.88
N SER A 50 -34.65 -26.81 27.62
CA SER A 50 -33.39 -27.56 27.56
C SER A 50 -33.61 -29.08 27.50
N ASP A 51 -33.70 -29.63 26.29
CA ASP A 51 -33.77 -31.06 26.01
C ASP A 51 -32.78 -31.42 24.87
N CYS A 52 -31.64 -31.99 25.26
CA CYS A 52 -30.61 -32.46 24.33
C CYS A 52 -31.09 -33.60 23.45
N GLY A 53 -31.95 -34.49 23.95
CA GLY A 53 -32.48 -35.62 23.21
C GLY A 53 -33.33 -35.18 22.03
N LYS A 54 -34.21 -34.21 22.24
CA LYS A 54 -35.03 -33.59 21.18
C LYS A 54 -34.17 -32.95 20.08
N VAL A 55 -33.06 -32.33 20.44
CA VAL A 55 -32.13 -31.71 19.47
C VAL A 55 -31.32 -32.78 18.72
N LEU A 56 -30.72 -33.72 19.44
CA LEU A 56 -29.81 -34.73 18.88
C LEU A 56 -30.53 -35.82 18.07
N LYS A 57 -31.84 -36.03 18.29
CA LYS A 57 -32.68 -36.91 17.47
C LYS A 57 -33.46 -36.17 16.37
N SER A 58 -33.30 -34.85 16.28
CA SER A 58 -33.99 -34.07 15.25
C SER A 58 -33.44 -34.40 13.85
N PRO A 59 -34.22 -34.16 12.77
CA PRO A 59 -33.73 -34.31 11.40
C PRO A 59 -32.50 -33.44 11.08
N TYR A 60 -32.27 -32.39 11.86
CA TYR A 60 -31.14 -31.46 11.69
C TYR A 60 -29.84 -31.94 12.35
N SER A 61 -29.89 -33.04 13.11
CA SER A 61 -28.71 -33.67 13.73
C SER A 61 -27.84 -34.43 12.73
N VAL A 62 -28.32 -34.63 11.49
CA VAL A 62 -27.63 -35.33 10.40
C VAL A 62 -27.66 -34.45 9.16
N ILE A 63 -26.50 -34.24 8.54
CA ILE A 63 -26.36 -33.42 7.33
C ILE A 63 -25.70 -34.27 6.25
N PHE A 64 -26.39 -34.44 5.11
CA PHE A 64 -25.94 -35.32 4.02
C PHE A 64 -25.58 -36.74 4.48
N GLY A 65 -26.34 -37.28 5.45
CA GLY A 65 -26.09 -38.62 6.02
C GLY A 65 -24.95 -38.68 7.04
N ILE A 66 -24.29 -37.56 7.36
CA ILE A 66 -23.22 -37.48 8.36
C ILE A 66 -23.76 -36.87 9.65
N PRO A 67 -23.61 -37.54 10.80
CA PRO A 67 -24.01 -36.97 12.09
C PRO A 67 -23.24 -35.68 12.37
N LEU A 68 -23.93 -34.64 12.83
CA LEU A 68 -23.36 -33.32 13.09
C LEU A 68 -22.20 -33.38 14.10
N ALA A 69 -22.27 -34.29 15.08
CA ALA A 69 -21.18 -34.54 16.03
C ALA A 69 -19.88 -34.97 15.32
N VAL A 70 -19.96 -35.80 14.28
CA VAL A 70 -18.80 -36.23 13.47
C VAL A 70 -18.19 -35.04 12.72
N ILE A 71 -19.03 -34.16 12.17
CA ILE A 71 -18.58 -32.90 11.55
C ILE A 71 -17.85 -32.03 12.59
N GLY A 72 -18.36 -31.98 13.83
CA GLY A 72 -17.71 -31.32 14.96
C GLY A 72 -16.32 -31.88 15.27
N VAL A 73 -16.17 -33.22 15.32
CA VAL A 73 -14.88 -33.89 15.52
C VAL A 73 -13.88 -33.47 14.43
N ILE A 74 -14.29 -33.50 13.17
CA ILE A 74 -13.43 -33.10 12.05
C ILE A 74 -13.04 -31.62 12.18
N HIS A 75 -14.00 -30.73 12.45
CA HIS A 75 -13.77 -29.29 12.57
C HIS A 75 -12.78 -28.94 13.69
N TYR A 76 -13.05 -29.39 14.92
CA TYR A 76 -12.18 -29.10 16.07
C TYR A 76 -10.84 -29.83 15.97
N GLY A 77 -10.80 -31.00 15.33
CA GLY A 77 -9.55 -31.71 15.02
C GLY A 77 -8.66 -30.89 14.07
N LEU A 78 -9.21 -30.44 12.94
CA LEU A 78 -8.49 -29.57 12.00
C LEU A 78 -8.03 -28.26 12.64
N LEU A 79 -8.89 -27.65 13.46
CA LEU A 79 -8.57 -26.41 14.14
C LEU A 79 -7.47 -26.61 15.20
N THR A 80 -7.50 -27.70 15.95
CA THR A 80 -6.43 -28.11 16.89
C THR A 80 -5.11 -28.29 16.16
N LEU A 81 -5.09 -29.04 15.05
CA LEU A 81 -3.90 -29.22 14.22
C LEU A 81 -3.35 -27.89 13.68
N ALA A 82 -4.24 -26.98 13.26
CA ALA A 82 -3.85 -25.67 12.80
C ALA A 82 -3.19 -24.84 13.91
N VAL A 83 -3.75 -24.84 15.13
CA VAL A 83 -3.18 -24.13 16.29
C VAL A 83 -1.82 -24.72 16.68
N LEU A 84 -1.70 -26.05 16.74
CA LEU A 84 -0.42 -26.72 16.96
C LEU A 84 0.60 -26.35 15.89
N GLY A 85 0.18 -26.29 14.62
CA GLY A 85 1.04 -25.86 13.52
C GLY A 85 1.55 -24.42 13.68
N VAL A 86 0.74 -23.50 14.22
CA VAL A 86 1.19 -22.13 14.57
C VAL A 86 2.27 -22.17 15.65
N ILE A 87 2.08 -22.98 16.70
CA ILE A 87 2.99 -23.08 17.84
C ILE A 87 4.33 -23.71 17.44
N ILE A 88 4.28 -24.80 16.67
CA ILE A 88 5.44 -25.63 16.30
C ILE A 88 6.22 -24.99 15.15
N TYR A 89 5.57 -24.80 14.00
CA TYR A 89 6.27 -24.41 12.77
C TYR A 89 6.43 -22.90 12.62
N LYS A 90 5.64 -22.09 13.34
CA LYS A 90 5.65 -20.62 13.28
C LYS A 90 5.47 -20.07 11.85
N LYS A 91 4.84 -20.84 10.97
CA LYS A 91 4.52 -20.46 9.58
C LYS A 91 3.15 -19.78 9.53
N ARG A 92 3.07 -18.70 8.74
CA ARG A 92 1.84 -17.88 8.60
C ARG A 92 0.64 -18.68 8.06
N VAL A 93 0.89 -19.70 7.24
CA VAL A 93 -0.15 -20.55 6.65
C VAL A 93 -1.07 -21.17 7.71
N PHE A 94 -0.50 -21.62 8.84
CA PHE A 94 -1.29 -22.20 9.93
C PHE A 94 -2.18 -21.14 10.60
N SER A 95 -1.69 -19.92 10.77
CA SER A 95 -2.51 -18.82 11.31
C SER A 95 -3.68 -18.48 10.39
N TYR A 96 -3.50 -18.59 9.06
CA TYR A 96 -4.59 -18.39 8.11
C TYR A 96 -5.65 -19.48 8.24
N TRP A 97 -5.25 -20.75 8.40
CA TRP A 97 -6.17 -21.84 8.66
C TRP A 97 -6.95 -21.66 9.96
N VAL A 98 -6.29 -21.25 11.05
CA VAL A 98 -6.98 -20.91 12.31
C VAL A 98 -8.02 -19.82 12.12
N ILE A 99 -7.69 -18.76 11.37
CA ILE A 99 -8.63 -17.67 11.07
C ILE A 99 -9.83 -18.19 10.27
N ILE A 100 -9.59 -18.89 9.16
CA ILE A 100 -10.65 -19.40 8.28
C ILE A 100 -11.57 -20.36 9.03
N GLN A 101 -10.99 -21.32 9.76
CA GLN A 101 -11.76 -22.29 10.54
C GLN A 101 -12.56 -21.61 11.65
N SER A 102 -11.99 -20.65 12.38
CA SER A 102 -12.74 -19.94 13.43
C SER A 102 -13.98 -19.20 12.90
N ILE A 103 -13.89 -18.63 11.69
CA ILE A 103 -15.04 -17.97 11.03
C ILE A 103 -16.07 -19.02 10.63
N PHE A 104 -15.64 -20.13 10.01
CA PHE A 104 -16.53 -21.20 9.62
C PHE A 104 -17.27 -21.81 10.81
N GLY A 105 -16.55 -22.13 11.89
CA GLY A 105 -17.12 -22.69 13.12
C GLY A 105 -18.14 -21.75 13.76
N ALA A 106 -17.87 -20.45 13.82
CA ALA A 106 -18.82 -19.47 14.35
C ALA A 106 -20.07 -19.29 13.48
N LEU A 107 -19.94 -19.29 12.15
CA LEU A 107 -21.08 -19.22 11.24
C LEU A 107 -21.96 -20.48 11.32
N ALA A 108 -21.33 -21.66 11.37
CA ALA A 108 -22.03 -22.91 11.59
C ALA A 108 -22.75 -22.92 12.94
N SER A 109 -22.06 -22.48 14.01
CA SER A 109 -22.64 -22.34 15.35
C SER A 109 -23.84 -21.39 15.35
N LEU A 110 -23.75 -20.25 14.67
CA LEU A 110 -24.87 -19.31 14.52
C LEU A 110 -26.09 -19.97 13.88
N TYR A 111 -25.87 -20.73 12.80
CA TYR A 111 -26.93 -21.45 12.09
C TYR A 111 -27.58 -22.54 12.97
N PHE A 112 -26.80 -23.36 13.67
CA PHE A 112 -27.34 -24.41 14.53
C PHE A 112 -28.02 -23.85 15.79
N MET A 113 -27.54 -22.73 16.33
CA MET A 113 -28.24 -22.01 17.39
C MET A 113 -29.59 -21.47 16.91
N TYR A 114 -29.66 -20.94 15.68
CA TYR A 114 -30.94 -20.56 15.07
C TYR A 114 -31.90 -21.75 14.94
N ILE A 115 -31.43 -22.91 14.47
CA ILE A 115 -32.25 -24.13 14.40
C ILE A 115 -32.77 -24.52 15.79
N GLN A 116 -31.91 -24.59 16.80
CA GLN A 116 -32.30 -24.96 18.16
C GLN A 116 -33.34 -24.01 18.75
N PHE A 117 -33.12 -22.70 18.61
CA PHE A 117 -33.99 -21.68 19.20
C PHE A 117 -35.30 -21.49 18.43
N ALA A 118 -35.23 -21.34 17.10
CA ALA A 118 -36.37 -20.93 16.28
C ALA A 118 -37.18 -22.12 15.73
N ILE A 119 -36.52 -23.23 15.40
CA ILE A 119 -37.18 -24.38 14.74
C ILE A 119 -37.53 -25.46 15.75
N ILE A 120 -36.54 -26.01 16.46
CA ILE A 120 -36.73 -27.12 17.42
C ILE A 120 -37.38 -26.60 18.72
N ARG A 121 -37.15 -25.32 19.04
CA ARG A 121 -37.59 -24.66 20.27
C ARG A 121 -37.13 -25.43 21.51
N SER A 122 -35.88 -25.89 21.49
CA SER A 122 -35.20 -26.56 22.61
C SER A 122 -33.69 -26.42 22.44
N LEU A 123 -32.97 -26.27 23.55
CA LEU A 123 -31.52 -26.12 23.58
C LEU A 123 -30.86 -27.42 24.04
N CYS A 124 -29.80 -27.81 23.33
CA CYS A 124 -28.87 -28.83 23.79
C CYS A 124 -27.69 -28.16 24.50
N LEU A 125 -27.40 -28.57 25.73
CA LEU A 125 -26.30 -28.00 26.52
C LEU A 125 -24.94 -28.22 25.86
N TYR A 126 -24.67 -29.41 25.31
CA TYR A 126 -23.42 -29.71 24.60
C TYR A 126 -23.29 -28.88 23.31
N CYS A 127 -24.35 -28.81 22.48
CA CYS A 127 -24.33 -27.98 21.26
C CYS A 127 -24.19 -26.48 21.58
N THR A 128 -24.78 -26.03 22.68
CA THR A 128 -24.66 -24.65 23.18
C THR A 128 -23.24 -24.37 23.68
N LEU A 129 -22.63 -25.31 24.42
CA LEU A 129 -21.23 -25.24 24.85
C LEU A 129 -20.29 -25.18 23.64
N SER A 130 -20.48 -26.04 22.65
CA SER A 130 -19.72 -26.01 21.39
C SER A 130 -19.87 -24.68 20.66
N SER A 131 -21.08 -24.11 20.61
CA SER A 131 -21.29 -22.77 20.05
C SER A 131 -20.54 -21.68 20.83
N LEU A 132 -20.60 -21.72 22.16
CA LEU A 132 -19.89 -20.78 23.03
C LEU A 132 -18.37 -20.88 22.82
N ILE A 133 -17.83 -22.09 22.72
CA ILE A 133 -16.42 -22.34 22.39
C ILE A 133 -16.06 -21.73 21.04
N SER A 134 -16.85 -21.99 20.00
CA SER A 134 -16.62 -21.47 18.64
C SER A 134 -16.60 -19.93 18.59
N PHE A 135 -17.58 -19.28 19.23
CA PHE A 135 -17.60 -17.81 19.32
C PHE A 135 -16.44 -17.26 20.14
N THR A 136 -16.09 -17.91 21.25
CA THR A 136 -14.94 -17.51 22.07
C THR A 136 -13.63 -17.60 21.28
N ILE A 137 -13.42 -18.69 20.53
CA ILE A 137 -12.27 -18.84 19.65
C ILE A 137 -12.25 -17.72 18.59
N LEU A 138 -13.38 -17.42 17.94
CA LEU A 138 -13.46 -16.34 16.96
C LEU A 138 -13.05 -14.99 17.57
N VAL A 139 -13.53 -14.67 18.78
CA VAL A 139 -13.18 -13.42 19.49
C VAL A 139 -11.69 -13.38 19.80
N LEU A 140 -11.12 -14.46 20.35
CA LEU A 140 -9.69 -14.55 20.63
C LEU A 140 -8.85 -14.39 19.35
N VAL A 141 -9.22 -15.07 18.27
CA VAL A 141 -8.57 -14.94 16.96
C VAL A 141 -8.67 -13.49 16.43
N TYR A 142 -9.85 -12.87 16.57
CA TYR A 142 -10.06 -11.49 16.14
C TYR A 142 -9.11 -10.53 16.86
N ILE A 143 -8.97 -10.67 18.18
CA ILE A 143 -8.14 -9.79 19.01
C ILE A 143 -6.65 -10.06 18.78
N PHE A 144 -6.21 -11.33 18.86
CA PHE A 144 -4.78 -11.67 18.96
C PHE A 144 -4.10 -11.94 17.61
N LEU A 145 -4.85 -12.29 16.57
CA LEU A 145 -4.32 -12.50 15.21
C LEU A 145 -4.62 -11.29 14.29
N LYS A 146 -4.76 -10.08 14.84
CA LYS A 146 -5.02 -8.85 14.06
C LYS A 146 -4.07 -8.68 12.87
N LYS A 147 -2.78 -8.93 13.08
CA LYS A 147 -1.76 -8.79 12.04
C LYS A 147 -1.95 -9.84 10.94
N GLU A 148 -2.09 -11.10 11.30
CA GLU A 148 -2.27 -12.22 10.37
C GLU A 148 -3.59 -12.10 9.60
N ARG A 149 -4.67 -11.62 10.24
CA ARG A 149 -5.94 -11.31 9.56
C ARG A 149 -5.76 -10.23 8.51
N PHE A 150 -5.03 -9.17 8.83
CA PHE A 150 -4.71 -8.10 7.87
C PHE A 150 -3.84 -8.61 6.71
N GLN A 151 -2.86 -9.48 6.99
CA GLN A 151 -2.05 -10.13 5.97
C GLN A 151 -2.91 -11.00 5.05
N LEU A 152 -3.75 -11.88 5.61
CA LEU A 152 -4.64 -12.74 4.84
C LEU A 152 -5.56 -11.93 3.93
N HIS A 153 -6.18 -10.88 4.48
CA HIS A 153 -7.02 -9.95 3.74
C HIS A 153 -6.26 -9.34 2.55
N THR A 154 -5.13 -8.67 2.80
CA THR A 154 -4.35 -8.04 1.73
C THR A 154 -3.79 -9.05 0.71
N SER A 155 -3.39 -10.25 1.14
CA SER A 155 -2.99 -11.34 0.24
C SER A 155 -4.15 -11.81 -0.66
N LEU A 156 -5.38 -11.86 -0.14
CA LEU A 156 -6.55 -12.19 -0.94
C LEU A 156 -6.85 -11.11 -1.99
N TYR A 157 -6.79 -9.82 -1.62
CA TYR A 157 -6.90 -8.72 -2.60
C TYR A 157 -5.83 -8.81 -3.68
N ALA A 158 -4.58 -9.10 -3.28
CA ALA A 158 -3.48 -9.29 -4.21
C ALA A 158 -3.74 -10.45 -5.17
N PHE A 159 -4.18 -11.59 -4.64
CA PHE A 159 -4.50 -12.77 -5.45
C PHE A 159 -5.61 -12.49 -6.46
N ILE A 160 -6.73 -11.90 -6.00
CA ILE A 160 -7.87 -11.55 -6.86
C ILE A 160 -7.44 -10.54 -7.93
N TYR A 161 -6.72 -9.49 -7.53
CA TYR A 161 -6.28 -8.47 -8.46
C TYR A 161 -5.33 -9.04 -9.52
N GLN A 162 -4.30 -9.77 -9.10
CA GLN A 162 -3.24 -10.22 -9.99
C GLN A 162 -3.69 -11.30 -10.96
N ASN A 163 -4.57 -12.20 -10.52
CA ASN A 163 -5.02 -13.33 -11.34
C ASN A 163 -6.25 -13.03 -12.18
N PHE A 164 -7.10 -12.07 -11.78
CA PHE A 164 -8.34 -11.77 -12.48
C PHE A 164 -8.37 -10.33 -12.99
N VAL A 165 -8.41 -9.36 -12.08
CA VAL A 165 -8.67 -7.94 -12.42
C VAL A 165 -7.60 -7.35 -13.34
N LYS A 166 -6.32 -7.58 -13.03
CA LYS A 166 -5.18 -7.11 -13.82
C LYS A 166 -5.21 -7.68 -15.23
N ARG A 167 -5.57 -8.95 -15.40
CA ARG A 167 -5.65 -9.58 -16.73
C ARG A 167 -6.64 -8.81 -17.61
N ILE A 168 -7.82 -8.49 -17.07
CA ILE A 168 -8.83 -7.68 -17.76
C ILE A 168 -8.29 -6.28 -18.07
N PHE A 169 -7.72 -5.57 -17.09
CA PHE A 169 -7.20 -4.21 -17.31
C PHE A 169 -6.06 -4.16 -18.31
N PHE A 170 -5.27 -5.23 -18.43
CA PHE A 170 -4.16 -5.30 -19.36
C PHE A 170 -4.59 -5.54 -20.82
N LEU A 171 -5.85 -5.92 -21.06
CA LEU A 171 -6.45 -5.97 -22.40
C LEU A 171 -6.89 -4.58 -22.91
N LEU A 172 -7.09 -3.62 -22.01
CA LEU A 172 -7.56 -2.27 -22.33
C LEU A 172 -6.40 -1.29 -22.56
N ASP A 173 -6.60 -0.25 -23.36
CA ASP A 173 -5.61 0.83 -23.52
C ASP A 173 -5.20 1.42 -22.16
N PRO A 174 -3.88 1.58 -21.87
CA PRO A 174 -3.41 2.03 -20.58
C PRO A 174 -3.81 3.47 -20.24
N GLU A 175 -3.91 4.38 -21.21
CA GLU A 175 -4.34 5.76 -20.94
C GLU A 175 -5.84 5.81 -20.65
N PHE A 176 -6.63 5.04 -21.39
CA PHE A 176 -8.07 4.91 -21.18
C PHE A 176 -8.40 4.38 -19.79
N ILE A 177 -7.84 3.22 -19.40
CA ILE A 177 -8.14 2.65 -18.08
C ILE A 177 -7.62 3.52 -16.95
N HIS A 178 -6.47 4.18 -17.12
CA HIS A 178 -5.97 5.14 -16.15
C HIS A 178 -6.97 6.29 -15.96
N GLY A 179 -7.50 6.86 -17.05
CA GLY A 179 -8.54 7.89 -16.99
C GLY A 179 -9.80 7.42 -16.26
N ILE A 180 -10.25 6.19 -16.48
CA ILE A 180 -11.37 5.59 -15.73
C ILE A 180 -11.03 5.49 -14.25
N MET A 181 -9.84 4.99 -13.90
CA MET A 181 -9.41 4.81 -12.51
C MET A 181 -9.33 6.13 -11.76
N ILE A 182 -8.84 7.20 -12.39
CA ILE A 182 -8.82 8.55 -11.79
C ILE A 182 -10.26 9.01 -11.51
N LYS A 183 -11.16 8.95 -12.51
CA LYS A 183 -12.55 9.40 -12.36
C LYS A 183 -13.32 8.60 -11.30
N ARG A 184 -13.21 7.27 -11.36
CA ARG A 184 -13.88 6.38 -10.39
C ARG A 184 -13.27 6.53 -9.01
N GLY A 185 -11.96 6.60 -8.87
CA GLY A 185 -11.29 6.85 -7.59
C GLY A 185 -11.74 8.16 -6.94
N ALA A 186 -11.82 9.24 -7.72
CA ALA A 186 -12.29 10.54 -7.25
C ALA A 186 -13.76 10.51 -6.81
N PHE A 187 -14.62 9.79 -7.55
CA PHE A 187 -16.02 9.60 -7.20
C PHE A 187 -16.18 8.77 -5.92
N LEU A 188 -15.53 7.61 -5.87
CA LEU A 188 -15.61 6.67 -4.75
C LEU A 188 -15.06 7.26 -3.45
N ALA A 189 -14.08 8.16 -3.53
CA ALA A 189 -13.57 8.89 -2.36
C ALA A 189 -14.60 9.80 -1.69
N LYS A 190 -15.75 10.06 -2.31
CA LYS A 190 -16.87 10.81 -1.71
C LYS A 190 -17.86 9.89 -0.98
N THR A 191 -17.83 8.58 -1.24
CA THR A 191 -18.81 7.63 -0.71
C THR A 191 -18.40 7.08 0.66
N PRO A 192 -19.23 7.23 1.73
CA PRO A 192 -18.91 6.75 3.07
C PRO A 192 -18.59 5.25 3.15
N LEU A 193 -19.35 4.42 2.43
CA LEU A 193 -19.12 2.98 2.36
C LEU A 193 -17.73 2.63 1.83
N ILE A 194 -17.26 3.33 0.80
CA ILE A 194 -15.94 3.08 0.23
C ILE A 194 -14.84 3.55 1.16
N LYS A 195 -15.03 4.67 1.87
CA LYS A 195 -14.11 5.09 2.93
C LYS A 195 -14.02 4.04 4.03
N PHE A 196 -15.16 3.45 4.42
CA PHE A 196 -15.20 2.37 5.40
C PHE A 196 -14.43 1.13 4.91
N VAL A 197 -14.68 0.67 3.68
CA VAL A 197 -13.96 -0.48 3.10
C VAL A 197 -12.47 -0.19 2.97
N GLY A 198 -12.10 0.97 2.41
CA GLY A 198 -10.71 1.39 2.26
C GLY A 198 -9.98 1.56 3.60
N SER A 199 -10.69 1.96 4.67
CA SER A 199 -10.09 2.01 6.01
C SER A 199 -9.58 0.66 6.50
N LYS A 200 -10.09 -0.46 5.97
CA LYS A 200 -9.61 -1.82 6.28
C LYS A 200 -8.26 -2.15 5.62
N LEU A 201 -7.80 -1.32 4.67
CA LEU A 201 -6.47 -1.42 4.07
C LEU A 201 -5.42 -0.60 4.84
N ILE A 202 -5.81 0.18 5.85
CA ILE A 202 -4.86 1.05 6.57
C ILE A 202 -4.19 0.26 7.70
N TYR A 203 -2.85 0.18 7.66
CA TYR A 203 -2.06 -0.41 8.75
C TYR A 203 -1.21 0.65 9.44
N LYS A 204 -1.59 1.00 10.67
CA LYS A 204 -0.86 2.00 11.48
C LYS A 204 0.12 1.33 12.43
N ASP A 205 1.37 1.77 12.42
CA ASP A 205 2.39 1.39 13.39
C ASP A 205 3.36 2.56 13.64
N ASN A 206 3.67 2.82 14.92
CA ASN A 206 4.58 3.91 15.31
C ASN A 206 6.01 3.69 14.80
N SER A 207 6.41 2.45 14.50
CA SER A 207 7.74 2.16 13.94
C SER A 207 7.93 2.70 12.53
N LEU A 208 6.86 3.10 11.83
CA LEU A 208 6.92 3.66 10.48
C LEU A 208 6.86 5.20 10.46
N LYS A 209 6.47 5.82 11.57
CA LYS A 209 6.29 7.27 11.66
C LYS A 209 7.63 8.00 11.63
N GLN A 210 7.68 9.09 10.89
CA GLN A 210 8.87 9.94 10.75
C GLN A 210 8.48 11.42 10.66
N LYS A 211 9.32 12.31 11.20
CA LYS A 211 9.23 13.76 11.00
C LYS A 211 10.42 14.23 10.18
N LEU A 212 10.19 14.67 8.95
CA LEU A 212 11.23 15.01 7.98
C LEU A 212 10.91 16.38 7.36
N ALA A 213 11.90 17.27 7.29
CA ALA A 213 11.73 18.63 6.77
C ALA A 213 10.53 19.40 7.37
N GLY A 214 10.23 19.17 8.66
CA GLY A 214 9.09 19.78 9.35
C GLY A 214 7.72 19.12 9.10
N ILE A 215 7.66 18.03 8.32
CA ILE A 215 6.43 17.33 7.93
C ILE A 215 6.34 16.01 8.69
N ASN A 216 5.16 15.69 9.21
CA ASN A 216 4.88 14.39 9.84
C ASN A 216 4.38 13.40 8.78
N PHE A 217 5.06 12.27 8.66
CA PHE A 217 4.69 11.16 7.79
C PHE A 217 4.27 9.97 8.66
N GLU A 218 3.06 9.47 8.46
CA GLU A 218 2.53 8.32 9.20
C GLU A 218 3.17 6.99 8.76
N ASN A 219 3.63 6.94 7.51
CA ASN A 219 4.41 5.84 6.95
C ASN A 219 5.30 6.35 5.79
N PRO A 220 6.35 5.61 5.38
CA PRO A 220 7.33 6.10 4.41
C PRO A 220 6.92 5.94 2.94
N ILE A 221 5.69 5.49 2.65
CA ILE A 221 5.29 5.10 1.29
C ILE A 221 4.39 6.17 0.67
N GLY A 222 4.81 6.71 -0.47
CA GLY A 222 4.09 7.76 -1.17
C GLY A 222 3.74 7.45 -2.62
N LEU A 223 2.74 8.15 -3.14
CA LEU A 223 2.46 8.16 -4.57
C LEU A 223 3.42 9.14 -5.26
N ALA A 224 4.11 8.69 -6.31
CA ALA A 224 4.98 9.56 -7.10
C ALA A 224 4.16 10.52 -7.99
N ALA A 225 4.73 11.68 -8.31
CA ALA A 225 4.17 12.54 -9.38
C ALA A 225 4.20 11.81 -10.72
N GLY A 226 3.18 12.03 -11.55
CA GLY A 226 2.98 11.38 -12.84
C GLY A 226 1.81 10.38 -12.86
N PHE A 227 1.07 10.24 -11.76
CA PHE A 227 -0.17 9.46 -11.72
C PHE A 227 -1.40 10.38 -11.60
N ASP A 228 -1.49 11.18 -10.54
CA ASP A 228 -2.58 12.12 -10.34
C ASP A 228 -2.23 13.54 -10.84
N TYR A 229 -2.24 13.73 -12.16
CA TYR A 229 -1.80 14.97 -12.80
C TYR A 229 -2.63 16.20 -12.41
N ASN A 230 -3.94 16.04 -12.20
CA ASN A 230 -4.87 17.15 -11.95
C ASN A 230 -5.42 17.14 -10.52
N ALA A 231 -4.75 16.43 -9.61
CA ALA A 231 -5.09 16.36 -8.19
C ALA A 231 -6.53 15.83 -7.91
N ASP A 232 -7.00 14.87 -8.70
CA ASP A 232 -8.32 14.25 -8.62
C ASP A 232 -8.44 13.22 -7.49
N LEU A 233 -7.34 12.63 -7.04
CA LEU A 233 -7.32 11.54 -6.05
C LEU A 233 -6.90 11.99 -4.66
N THR A 234 -6.75 13.29 -4.40
CA THR A 234 -6.17 13.79 -3.14
C THR A 234 -6.95 13.43 -1.88
N GLN A 235 -8.24 13.13 -2.02
CA GLN A 235 -9.11 12.68 -0.93
C GLN A 235 -9.23 11.15 -0.85
N ALA A 236 -8.68 10.42 -1.82
CA ALA A 236 -8.81 8.97 -1.95
C ALA A 236 -7.62 8.22 -1.37
N LEU A 237 -6.39 8.69 -1.62
CA LEU A 237 -5.18 7.88 -1.45
C LEU A 237 -4.87 7.49 -0.01
N TYR A 238 -5.34 8.25 0.99
CA TYR A 238 -5.23 7.85 2.39
C TYR A 238 -5.88 6.48 2.65
N TYR A 239 -7.00 6.19 1.97
CA TYR A 239 -7.71 4.91 2.10
C TYR A 239 -7.03 3.76 1.33
N LEU A 240 -5.92 4.03 0.64
CA LEU A 240 -5.02 3.02 0.09
C LEU A 240 -3.71 2.94 0.89
N ASP A 241 -3.71 3.48 2.12
CA ASP A 241 -2.60 3.42 3.08
C ASP A 241 -1.33 4.20 2.68
N PHE A 242 -1.42 5.09 1.67
CA PHE A 242 -0.32 5.99 1.35
C PHE A 242 -0.06 6.96 2.51
N GLY A 243 1.20 7.12 2.89
CA GLY A 243 1.66 8.09 3.88
C GLY A 243 1.82 9.50 3.33
N PHE A 244 1.96 9.66 2.01
CA PHE A 244 2.02 10.95 1.32
C PHE A 244 1.79 10.80 -0.19
N GLN A 245 1.70 11.91 -0.91
CA GLN A 245 1.60 11.91 -2.39
C GLN A 245 2.20 13.17 -2.99
N SER A 246 2.70 13.08 -4.22
CA SER A 246 2.97 14.24 -5.08
C SER A 246 1.97 14.31 -6.23
N VAL A 247 1.15 15.37 -6.30
CA VAL A 247 0.27 15.63 -7.45
C VAL A 247 1.04 16.27 -8.60
N GLY A 248 0.56 16.11 -9.84
CA GLY A 248 1.20 16.68 -11.03
C GLY A 248 2.10 15.69 -11.76
N THR A 249 3.14 16.12 -12.49
CA THR A 249 3.70 17.48 -12.50
C THR A 249 2.80 18.50 -13.20
N ILE A 250 2.61 19.64 -12.54
CA ILE A 250 1.81 20.80 -12.93
C ILE A 250 2.74 21.86 -13.51
N THR A 251 2.26 22.56 -14.52
CA THR A 251 2.99 23.65 -15.16
C THR A 251 2.16 24.93 -15.10
N ASN A 252 2.77 26.07 -15.38
CA ASN A 252 2.07 27.35 -15.37
C ASN A 252 0.89 27.33 -16.37
N GLY A 253 1.19 27.04 -17.63
CA GLY A 253 0.20 26.83 -18.70
C GLY A 253 -0.33 25.40 -18.70
N ALA A 254 -1.55 25.21 -19.23
CA ALA A 254 -2.10 23.88 -19.46
C ALA A 254 -1.39 23.19 -20.64
N TYR A 255 -1.31 21.86 -20.60
CA TYR A 255 -0.77 21.06 -21.70
C TYR A 255 -1.58 19.79 -21.92
N ARG A 256 -1.99 19.52 -23.17
CA ARG A 256 -2.84 18.38 -23.52
C ARG A 256 -2.09 17.03 -23.54
N GLY A 257 -0.76 17.07 -23.52
CA GLY A 257 0.11 15.91 -23.65
C GLY A 257 0.76 15.82 -25.04
N ASN A 258 1.82 15.01 -25.15
CA ASN A 258 2.50 14.80 -26.42
C ASN A 258 1.59 14.04 -27.43
N PRO A 259 1.96 13.97 -28.72
CA PRO A 259 1.32 13.05 -29.66
C PRO A 259 1.29 11.61 -29.13
N LYS A 260 0.16 10.92 -29.36
CA LYS A 260 -0.04 9.53 -28.93
C LYS A 260 1.00 8.59 -29.57
N PRO A 261 1.31 7.44 -28.93
CA PRO A 261 0.77 6.96 -27.66
C PRO A 261 1.36 7.70 -26.45
N LEU A 262 0.51 7.99 -25.45
CA LEU A 262 0.89 8.67 -24.21
C LEU A 262 1.42 7.71 -23.14
N LEU A 263 0.88 6.49 -23.13
CA LEU A 263 1.25 5.40 -22.24
C LEU A 263 1.33 4.09 -23.02
N GLY A 264 2.19 3.19 -22.57
CA GLY A 264 2.31 1.82 -23.07
C GLY A 264 2.64 0.86 -21.94
N ARG A 265 2.38 -0.44 -22.14
CA ARG A 265 2.74 -1.48 -21.17
C ARG A 265 3.82 -2.39 -21.71
N LEU A 266 4.77 -2.74 -20.85
CA LEU A 266 5.79 -3.75 -21.09
C LEU A 266 5.67 -4.79 -19.95
N PRO A 267 4.66 -5.70 -20.02
CA PRO A 267 4.33 -6.57 -18.90
C PRO A 267 5.48 -7.47 -18.45
N ARG A 268 6.24 -8.06 -19.39
CA ARG A 268 7.34 -8.96 -19.06
C ARG A 268 8.52 -8.21 -18.47
N SER A 269 8.78 -6.98 -18.94
CA SER A 269 9.78 -6.08 -18.36
C SER A 269 9.33 -5.42 -17.04
N LYS A 270 8.11 -5.71 -16.55
CA LYS A 270 7.50 -5.06 -15.37
C LYS A 270 7.62 -3.52 -15.45
N SER A 271 7.24 -2.98 -16.60
CA SER A 271 7.50 -1.60 -16.98
C SER A 271 6.31 -0.97 -17.71
N LEU A 272 6.30 0.36 -17.75
CA LEU A 272 5.39 1.16 -18.58
C LEU A 272 6.21 2.12 -19.42
N MET A 273 5.81 2.32 -20.67
CA MET A 273 6.26 3.43 -21.50
C MET A 273 5.44 4.68 -21.18
N VAL A 274 6.09 5.83 -21.03
CA VAL A 274 5.47 7.11 -20.70
C VAL A 274 5.95 8.19 -21.66
N ASN A 275 5.01 8.89 -22.29
CA ASN A 275 5.23 9.98 -23.24
C ASN A 275 4.27 11.16 -22.98
N LYS A 276 4.04 11.55 -21.71
CA LYS A 276 3.01 12.56 -21.38
C LYS A 276 3.46 14.02 -21.46
N GLY A 277 4.76 14.30 -21.34
CA GLY A 277 5.29 15.66 -21.42
C GLY A 277 4.61 16.67 -20.48
N PHE A 278 4.34 16.30 -19.22
CA PHE A 278 3.58 17.12 -18.26
C PHE A 278 2.16 17.48 -18.71
N LYS A 279 1.39 16.53 -19.23
CA LYS A 279 -0.06 16.70 -19.45
C LYS A 279 -0.77 17.15 -18.16
N ASN A 280 -1.34 18.35 -18.13
CA ASN A 280 -2.04 18.92 -16.96
C ASN A 280 -2.95 20.10 -17.34
N LYS A 281 -3.85 20.51 -16.43
CA LYS A 281 -4.82 21.62 -16.62
C LYS A 281 -4.27 23.02 -16.32
N GLY A 282 -3.00 23.17 -15.98
CA GLY A 282 -2.35 24.43 -15.62
C GLY A 282 -2.45 24.75 -14.13
N ALA A 283 -1.50 25.54 -13.64
CA ALA A 283 -1.34 25.87 -12.23
C ALA A 283 -2.58 26.58 -11.66
N ARG A 284 -3.15 27.52 -12.41
CA ARG A 284 -4.34 28.27 -11.97
C ARG A 284 -5.51 27.35 -11.63
N ALA A 285 -5.98 26.57 -12.61
CA ALA A 285 -7.15 25.69 -12.43
C ALA A 285 -6.94 24.65 -11.32
N ILE A 286 -5.73 24.10 -11.19
CA ILE A 286 -5.45 23.10 -10.16
C ILE A 286 -5.29 23.74 -8.78
N SER A 287 -4.69 24.93 -8.69
CA SER A 287 -4.56 25.66 -7.42
C SER A 287 -5.90 26.09 -6.85
N GLU A 288 -6.82 26.59 -7.69
CA GLU A 288 -8.19 26.96 -7.29
C GLU A 288 -8.94 25.73 -6.75
N LYS A 289 -8.83 24.60 -7.44
CA LYS A 289 -9.40 23.32 -6.98
C LYS A 289 -8.83 22.88 -5.63
N LEU A 290 -7.52 23.00 -5.43
CA LEU A 290 -6.85 22.52 -4.21
C LEU A 290 -6.99 23.49 -3.02
N GLY A 291 -7.20 24.78 -3.26
CA GLY A 291 -7.27 25.82 -2.22
C GLY A 291 -8.36 25.56 -1.18
N ASN A 292 -9.44 24.88 -1.59
CA ASN A 292 -10.60 24.58 -0.74
C ASN A 292 -10.52 23.21 -0.04
N LEU A 293 -9.45 22.44 -0.24
CA LEU A 293 -9.35 21.07 0.26
C LEU A 293 -8.50 20.98 1.53
N HIS A 294 -8.93 20.09 2.42
CA HIS A 294 -8.14 19.60 3.55
C HIS A 294 -7.63 18.20 3.22
N PHE A 295 -6.37 17.92 3.55
CA PHE A 295 -5.75 16.64 3.22
C PHE A 295 -5.52 15.79 4.46
N LEU A 296 -5.82 14.49 4.36
CA LEU A 296 -5.60 13.51 5.43
C LEU A 296 -4.14 13.05 5.55
N ILE A 297 -3.36 13.27 4.48
CA ILE A 297 -1.94 12.94 4.38
C ILE A 297 -1.18 14.10 3.77
N PRO A 298 0.14 14.22 4.00
CA PRO A 298 0.97 15.18 3.30
C PRO A 298 0.79 15.13 1.78
N VAL A 299 0.48 16.29 1.20
CA VAL A 299 0.34 16.47 -0.25
C VAL A 299 1.43 17.39 -0.76
N GLY A 300 2.24 16.89 -1.67
CA GLY A 300 3.20 17.63 -2.46
C GLY A 300 2.60 18.12 -3.75
N VAL A 301 3.01 19.32 -4.18
CA VAL A 301 2.68 19.85 -5.52
C VAL A 301 3.93 19.78 -6.38
N SER A 302 3.94 18.88 -7.37
CA SER A 302 5.04 18.76 -8.35
C SER A 302 4.90 19.83 -9.41
N ILE A 303 5.89 20.71 -9.55
CA ILE A 303 5.96 21.82 -10.50
C ILE A 303 7.08 21.59 -11.49
N GLY A 304 6.82 21.87 -12.76
CA GLY A 304 7.81 21.86 -13.83
C GLY A 304 7.57 23.01 -14.81
N VAL A 305 8.46 23.14 -15.77
CA VAL A 305 8.31 24.11 -16.87
C VAL A 305 7.19 23.68 -17.82
N THR A 306 6.40 24.64 -18.30
CA THR A 306 5.37 24.43 -19.31
C THR A 306 5.98 23.82 -20.58
N ASN A 307 5.34 22.76 -21.08
CA ASN A 307 5.79 22.06 -22.28
C ASN A 307 5.29 22.78 -23.55
N SER A 308 5.85 23.95 -23.84
CA SER A 308 5.47 24.81 -24.98
C SER A 308 6.67 25.23 -25.80
N GLN A 309 6.55 25.28 -27.13
CA GLN A 309 7.59 25.81 -28.02
C GLN A 309 7.82 27.31 -27.85
N GLU A 310 6.89 28.01 -27.21
CA GLU A 310 6.95 29.45 -26.93
C GLU A 310 7.99 29.81 -25.87
N ILE A 311 8.36 28.85 -25.00
CA ILE A 311 9.46 29.04 -24.03
C ILE A 311 10.77 28.78 -24.77
N LYS A 312 11.49 29.86 -25.07
CA LYS A 312 12.69 29.85 -25.92
C LYS A 312 13.99 29.92 -25.11
N SER A 313 13.96 30.49 -23.91
CA SER A 313 15.16 30.70 -23.08
C SER A 313 15.08 30.05 -21.70
N LEU A 314 16.23 29.95 -21.04
CA LEU A 314 16.34 29.47 -19.66
C LEU A 314 15.63 30.44 -18.70
N GLU A 315 15.77 31.74 -18.92
CA GLU A 315 15.18 32.80 -18.10
C GLU A 315 13.65 32.75 -18.15
N GLU A 316 13.07 32.54 -19.34
CA GLU A 316 11.64 32.31 -19.51
C GLU A 316 11.18 31.04 -18.79
N ALA A 317 11.95 29.96 -18.87
CA ALA A 317 11.65 28.71 -18.16
C ALA A 317 11.68 28.89 -16.63
N VAL A 318 12.65 29.63 -16.10
CA VAL A 318 12.73 29.97 -14.66
C VAL A 318 11.52 30.81 -14.26
N LYS A 319 11.18 31.84 -15.06
CA LYS A 319 10.00 32.69 -14.82
C LYS A 319 8.71 31.88 -14.81
N ASP A 320 8.53 30.96 -15.75
CA ASP A 320 7.37 30.07 -15.85
C ASP A 320 7.19 29.20 -14.59
N ILE A 321 8.28 28.59 -14.13
CA ILE A 321 8.28 27.81 -12.89
C ILE A 321 7.92 28.71 -11.70
N VAL A 322 8.57 29.86 -11.55
CA VAL A 322 8.31 30.80 -10.44
C VAL A 322 6.84 31.26 -10.42
N ILE A 323 6.23 31.53 -11.58
CA ILE A 323 4.81 31.88 -11.67
C ILE A 323 3.92 30.75 -11.13
N SER A 324 4.26 29.49 -11.44
CA SER A 324 3.53 28.34 -10.90
C SER A 324 3.57 28.31 -9.37
N PHE A 325 4.75 28.47 -8.77
CA PHE A 325 4.88 28.54 -7.30
C PHE A 325 4.06 29.70 -6.71
N LYS A 326 4.16 30.90 -7.29
CA LYS A 326 3.37 32.07 -6.87
C LYS A 326 1.87 31.82 -6.92
N THR A 327 1.41 31.11 -7.96
CA THR A 327 -0.01 30.77 -8.13
C THR A 327 -0.52 29.89 -7.00
N PHE A 328 0.23 28.85 -6.62
CA PHE A 328 -0.15 27.98 -5.50
C PHE A 328 -0.09 28.69 -4.14
N GLU A 329 0.90 29.56 -3.91
CA GLU A 329 0.99 30.33 -2.66
C GLU A 329 -0.13 31.37 -2.56
N LYS A 330 -0.48 32.05 -3.66
CA LYS A 330 -1.61 33.01 -3.71
C LYS A 330 -2.94 32.31 -3.46
N ALA A 331 -3.13 31.11 -3.99
CA ALA A 331 -4.31 30.29 -3.74
C ALA A 331 -4.34 29.67 -2.32
N ARG A 332 -3.30 29.90 -1.50
CA ARG A 332 -3.19 29.40 -0.11
C ARG A 332 -3.41 27.89 0.00
N VAL A 333 -2.97 27.14 -1.00
CA VAL A 333 -3.13 25.68 -1.00
C VAL A 333 -2.42 25.09 0.23
N LYS A 334 -3.10 24.17 0.93
CA LYS A 334 -2.60 23.52 2.16
C LYS A 334 -1.62 22.37 1.87
N ASN A 335 -0.87 22.44 0.77
CA ASN A 335 0.15 21.44 0.45
C ASN A 335 1.30 21.50 1.47
N SER A 336 1.84 20.33 1.81
CA SER A 336 2.89 20.18 2.82
C SER A 336 4.28 20.48 2.27
N TYR A 337 4.49 20.26 0.97
CA TYR A 337 5.76 20.51 0.29
C TYR A 337 5.54 20.83 -1.19
N TYR A 338 6.62 21.29 -1.84
CA TYR A 338 6.72 21.36 -3.29
C TYR A 338 7.69 20.32 -3.80
N GLU A 339 7.38 19.73 -4.94
CA GLU A 339 8.33 18.94 -5.71
C GLU A 339 8.72 19.75 -6.94
N LEU A 340 10.02 20.00 -7.16
CA LEU A 340 10.51 20.66 -8.36
C LEU A 340 11.00 19.61 -9.34
N ASN A 341 10.27 19.40 -10.43
CA ASN A 341 10.59 18.38 -11.41
C ASN A 341 11.41 18.93 -12.59
N ILE A 342 12.72 18.76 -12.51
CA ILE A 342 13.68 19.16 -13.55
C ILE A 342 14.07 18.02 -14.50
N SER A 343 13.50 16.83 -14.34
CA SER A 343 14.04 15.59 -14.92
C SER A 343 13.18 14.93 -15.99
N CYS A 344 12.06 15.54 -16.38
CA CYS A 344 11.18 14.97 -17.40
C CYS A 344 11.85 14.94 -18.78
N PRO A 345 11.99 13.76 -19.39
CA PRO A 345 12.63 13.64 -20.70
C PRO A 345 11.72 13.88 -21.89
N ASN A 346 10.43 14.06 -21.64
CA ASN A 346 9.39 14.13 -22.66
C ASN A 346 9.00 15.58 -23.03
N LEU A 347 9.82 16.57 -22.64
CA LEU A 347 9.56 17.97 -22.92
C LEU A 347 10.13 18.35 -24.29
N VAL A 348 9.38 19.16 -25.06
CA VAL A 348 9.78 19.62 -26.39
C VAL A 348 11.08 20.43 -26.34
N ASN A 349 11.31 21.17 -25.25
CA ASN A 349 12.49 22.01 -25.09
C ASN A 349 13.65 21.33 -24.35
N ALA A 350 13.53 20.05 -23.96
CA ALA A 350 14.57 19.36 -23.19
C ALA A 350 15.95 19.33 -23.88
N LYS A 351 15.98 19.47 -25.21
CA LYS A 351 17.21 19.58 -26.01
C LYS A 351 17.73 21.02 -26.12
N LYS A 352 16.86 22.03 -26.00
CA LYS A 352 17.22 23.45 -26.12
C LYS A 352 17.83 24.00 -24.83
N PHE A 353 17.21 23.69 -23.70
CA PHE A 353 17.71 24.05 -22.38
C PHE A 353 17.40 22.96 -21.37
N ASN A 354 18.17 22.91 -20.29
CA ASN A 354 17.90 22.09 -19.13
C ASN A 354 18.57 22.67 -17.88
N PHE A 355 18.16 22.17 -16.72
CA PHE A 355 18.65 22.60 -15.41
C PHE A 355 19.74 21.66 -14.86
N TYR A 356 20.46 20.92 -15.72
CA TYR A 356 21.52 20.02 -15.28
C TYR A 356 22.89 20.72 -15.11
N PRO A 357 23.28 21.69 -15.96
CA PRO A 357 24.45 22.54 -15.70
C PRO A 357 24.31 23.29 -14.37
N GLN A 358 25.40 23.35 -13.61
CA GLN A 358 25.41 23.97 -12.27
C GLN A 358 24.92 25.41 -12.30
N LYS A 359 25.35 26.22 -13.27
CA LYS A 359 24.91 27.62 -13.44
C LYS A 359 23.40 27.73 -13.68
N ASN A 360 22.83 26.84 -14.50
CA ASN A 360 21.41 26.87 -14.82
C ASN A 360 20.56 26.44 -13.62
N LEU A 361 21.04 25.44 -12.88
CA LEU A 361 20.40 24.98 -11.65
C LEU A 361 20.43 26.08 -10.59
N ASP A 362 21.60 26.68 -10.34
CA ASP A 362 21.79 27.76 -9.38
C ASP A 362 20.87 28.97 -9.69
N LEU A 363 20.77 29.37 -10.97
CA LEU A 363 19.85 30.43 -11.40
C LEU A 363 18.39 30.14 -11.00
N LEU A 364 17.92 28.91 -11.24
CA LEU A 364 16.56 28.50 -10.88
C LEU A 364 16.36 28.49 -9.36
N LEU A 365 17.30 27.89 -8.62
CA LEU A 365 17.16 27.72 -7.17
C LEU A 365 17.31 29.06 -6.43
N ALA A 366 18.17 29.95 -6.90
CA ALA A 366 18.28 31.32 -6.39
C ALA A 366 16.99 32.12 -6.60
N ALA A 367 16.30 31.92 -7.74
CA ALA A 367 14.99 32.54 -7.97
C ALA A 367 13.92 32.02 -7.00
N LEU A 368 13.97 30.74 -6.63
CA LEU A 368 13.06 30.14 -5.64
C LEU A 368 13.39 30.58 -4.22
N ASP A 369 14.67 30.71 -3.84
CA ASP A 369 15.06 31.22 -2.52
C ASP A 369 14.56 32.66 -2.28
N LYS A 370 14.57 33.51 -3.31
CA LYS A 370 14.00 34.87 -3.24
C LYS A 370 12.52 34.89 -2.90
N MET A 371 11.78 33.81 -3.15
CA MET A 371 10.36 33.71 -2.82
C MET A 371 10.12 33.50 -1.32
N LYS A 372 11.15 33.15 -0.53
CA LYS A 372 11.05 32.90 0.92
C LYS A 372 9.92 31.92 1.28
N LEU A 373 9.79 30.85 0.50
CA LEU A 373 8.76 29.84 0.69
C LEU A 373 8.89 29.19 2.07
N LYS A 374 7.77 29.07 2.79
CA LYS A 374 7.73 28.37 4.08
C LYS A 374 7.71 26.86 3.92
N LYS A 375 7.18 26.36 2.81
CA LYS A 375 7.06 24.94 2.50
C LYS A 375 8.37 24.42 1.90
N PRO A 376 8.88 23.26 2.32
CA PRO A 376 10.12 22.70 1.79
C PRO A 376 9.97 22.29 0.32
N ILE A 377 11.07 22.35 -0.42
CA ILE A 377 11.14 21.88 -1.81
C ILE A 377 11.99 20.61 -1.88
N PHE A 378 11.47 19.59 -2.59
CA PHE A 378 12.20 18.38 -2.98
C PHE A 378 12.44 18.38 -4.49
N ILE A 379 13.67 18.19 -4.96
CA ILE A 379 13.98 18.22 -6.39
C ILE A 379 13.93 16.81 -6.98
N LYS A 380 13.12 16.59 -8.02
CA LYS A 380 13.09 15.33 -8.75
C LYS A 380 14.22 15.25 -9.77
N MET A 381 15.20 14.41 -9.47
CA MET A 381 16.48 14.30 -10.18
C MET A 381 16.39 13.38 -11.41
N PRO A 382 17.19 13.64 -12.47
CA PRO A 382 17.32 12.73 -13.60
C PRO A 382 18.03 11.43 -13.21
N ILE A 383 17.67 10.32 -13.87
CA ILE A 383 18.21 8.99 -13.53
C ILE A 383 19.42 8.61 -14.40
N GLU A 384 19.50 9.15 -15.61
CA GLU A 384 20.50 8.81 -16.62
C GLU A 384 21.85 9.52 -16.43
N LYS A 385 21.92 10.49 -15.52
CA LYS A 385 23.13 11.29 -15.30
C LYS A 385 24.23 10.49 -14.64
N THR A 386 25.47 10.77 -15.01
CA THR A 386 26.65 10.13 -14.42
C THR A 386 26.79 10.49 -12.93
N ASN A 387 27.56 9.69 -12.19
CA ASN A 387 27.78 9.96 -10.76
C ASN A 387 28.41 11.35 -10.54
N GLN A 388 29.36 11.75 -11.39
CA GLN A 388 30.01 13.05 -11.31
C GLN A 388 29.04 14.20 -11.58
N GLU A 389 28.21 14.11 -12.63
CA GLU A 389 27.17 15.11 -12.90
C GLU A 389 26.19 15.24 -11.73
N VAL A 390 25.74 14.11 -11.17
CA VAL A 390 24.81 14.13 -10.02
C VAL A 390 25.44 14.78 -8.79
N VAL A 391 26.70 14.47 -8.48
CA VAL A 391 27.41 15.12 -7.35
C VAL A 391 27.51 16.62 -7.58
N LYS A 392 27.91 17.06 -8.78
CA LYS A 392 27.95 18.50 -9.12
C LYS A 392 26.62 19.20 -8.96
N MET A 393 25.51 18.55 -9.33
CA MET A 393 24.17 19.08 -9.11
C MET A 393 23.84 19.16 -7.61
N LEU A 394 24.16 18.11 -6.84
CA LEU A 394 23.92 18.09 -5.40
C LEU A 394 24.72 19.18 -4.66
N ASP A 395 25.97 19.44 -5.07
CA ASP A 395 26.80 20.53 -4.53
C ASP A 395 26.16 21.91 -4.70
N VAL A 396 25.41 22.13 -5.78
CA VAL A 396 24.60 23.35 -5.96
C VAL A 396 23.39 23.29 -5.03
N ILE A 397 22.64 22.19 -5.07
CA ILE A 397 21.39 22.03 -4.32
C ILE A 397 21.55 22.31 -2.83
N VAL A 398 22.61 21.81 -2.19
CA VAL A 398 22.83 21.98 -0.74
C VAL A 398 23.11 23.41 -0.31
N LYS A 399 23.44 24.32 -1.24
CA LYS A 399 23.66 25.74 -0.96
C LYS A 399 22.35 26.52 -0.78
N HIS A 400 21.24 25.97 -1.28
CA HIS A 400 19.94 26.66 -1.29
C HIS A 400 19.07 26.24 -0.12
N LYS A 401 18.74 27.20 0.75
CA LYS A 401 18.05 26.93 2.03
C LYS A 401 16.63 26.39 1.84
N SER A 402 15.94 26.76 0.77
CA SER A 402 14.56 26.32 0.49
C SER A 402 14.49 24.85 0.09
N ILE A 403 15.60 24.26 -0.36
CA ILE A 403 15.66 22.89 -0.82
C ILE A 403 16.02 21.98 0.36
N LYS A 404 15.14 21.02 0.66
CA LYS A 404 15.31 20.11 1.80
C LYS A 404 15.61 18.67 1.40
N GLY A 405 15.57 18.37 0.11
CA GLY A 405 15.85 17.02 -0.34
C GLY A 405 15.71 16.79 -1.83
N VAL A 406 15.91 15.54 -2.22
CA VAL A 406 15.95 15.10 -3.61
C VAL A 406 15.19 13.80 -3.78
N ILE A 407 14.60 13.62 -4.97
CA ILE A 407 13.86 12.42 -5.35
C ILE A 407 14.64 11.72 -6.46
N PHE A 408 15.16 10.53 -6.18
CA PHE A 408 15.91 9.74 -7.16
C PHE A 408 15.03 8.66 -7.78
N GLY A 409 14.59 8.94 -9.00
CA GLY A 409 13.76 8.04 -9.79
C GLY A 409 12.87 8.80 -10.75
N ASN A 410 13.29 8.83 -12.02
CA ASN A 410 12.46 9.19 -13.15
C ASN A 410 12.63 8.10 -14.23
N LEU A 411 12.19 8.35 -15.47
CA LEU A 411 12.14 7.34 -16.52
C LEU A 411 13.54 6.92 -17.01
N GLN A 412 13.72 5.61 -17.19
CA GLN A 412 14.87 4.99 -17.87
C GLN A 412 14.81 5.32 -19.37
N LYS A 413 15.86 5.99 -19.87
CA LYS A 413 15.98 6.44 -21.26
C LYS A 413 16.69 5.45 -22.16
N ASN A 414 17.58 4.65 -21.59
CA ASN A 414 18.32 3.65 -22.36
C ASN A 414 17.38 2.53 -22.80
N ARG A 415 16.97 2.54 -24.07
CA ARG A 415 16.08 1.53 -24.66
C ARG A 415 16.74 0.14 -24.76
N LYS A 416 18.08 0.09 -24.69
CA LYS A 416 18.89 -1.13 -24.70
C LYS A 416 19.23 -1.63 -23.29
N ASP A 417 18.65 -1.07 -22.23
CA ASP A 417 18.86 -1.54 -20.87
C ASP A 417 18.51 -3.04 -20.76
N PRO A 418 19.35 -3.88 -20.13
CA PRO A 418 19.15 -5.33 -20.09
C PRO A 418 17.88 -5.77 -19.34
N SER A 419 17.32 -4.90 -18.50
CA SER A 419 16.03 -5.16 -17.83
C SER A 419 14.80 -4.99 -18.75
N LEU A 420 15.01 -4.48 -19.97
CA LEU A 420 13.98 -4.29 -20.99
C LEU A 420 14.05 -5.38 -22.06
N LEU A 421 12.94 -6.10 -22.24
CA LEU A 421 12.79 -6.99 -23.39
C LEU A 421 12.67 -6.18 -24.67
N GLN A 422 13.60 -6.42 -25.60
CA GLN A 422 13.68 -5.67 -26.85
C GLN A 422 12.42 -5.85 -27.71
N SER A 423 11.76 -7.01 -27.65
CA SER A 423 10.48 -7.26 -28.33
C SER A 423 9.33 -6.38 -27.80
N GLU A 424 9.35 -5.99 -26.52
CA GLU A 424 8.36 -5.07 -25.95
C GLU A 424 8.73 -3.61 -26.27
N VAL A 425 10.01 -3.26 -26.21
CA VAL A 425 10.52 -1.91 -26.51
C VAL A 425 10.22 -1.51 -27.96
N LYS A 426 10.42 -2.41 -28.93
CA LYS A 426 10.20 -2.17 -30.36
C LYS A 426 8.77 -1.75 -30.71
N LYS A 427 7.78 -2.07 -29.85
CA LYS A 427 6.37 -1.68 -30.03
C LYS A 427 6.15 -0.17 -29.91
N PHE A 428 7.09 0.54 -29.31
CA PHE A 428 6.99 1.98 -29.10
C PHE A 428 8.14 2.68 -29.82
N LYS A 429 7.86 3.78 -30.53
CA LYS A 429 8.89 4.63 -31.14
C LYS A 429 9.22 5.87 -30.30
N VAL A 430 8.39 6.15 -29.30
CA VAL A 430 8.44 7.34 -28.44
C VAL A 430 8.37 6.96 -26.97
N GLY A 431 8.64 7.94 -26.10
CA GLY A 431 8.56 7.80 -24.66
C GLY A 431 9.69 6.96 -24.04
N PHE A 432 9.65 6.91 -22.73
CA PHE A 432 10.68 6.28 -21.89
C PHE A 432 10.05 5.42 -20.80
N PHE A 433 10.87 4.65 -20.08
CA PHE A 433 10.40 3.48 -19.33
C PHE A 433 10.41 3.68 -17.82
N SER A 434 9.35 3.23 -17.14
CA SER A 434 9.25 3.22 -15.66
C SER A 434 9.37 1.81 -15.10
N GLY A 435 9.18 1.62 -13.79
CA GLY A 435 9.13 0.28 -13.18
C GLY A 435 10.50 -0.33 -12.92
N LYS A 436 10.63 -1.65 -13.07
CA LYS A 436 11.87 -2.39 -12.74
C LYS A 436 13.13 -1.89 -13.45
N PRO A 437 13.08 -1.41 -14.71
CA PRO A 437 14.24 -0.81 -15.37
C PRO A 437 14.86 0.39 -14.67
N CYS A 438 14.12 1.08 -13.81
CA CYS A 438 14.63 2.22 -13.05
C CYS A 438 15.31 1.80 -11.73
N GLU A 439 15.13 0.56 -11.28
CA GLU A 439 15.46 0.14 -9.91
C GLU A 439 16.95 0.29 -9.60
N LYS A 440 17.80 -0.35 -10.42
CA LYS A 440 19.25 -0.41 -10.22
C LYS A 440 19.85 0.99 -10.17
N ARG A 441 19.58 1.80 -11.19
CA ARG A 441 20.18 3.13 -11.28
C ARG A 441 19.64 4.09 -10.20
N SER A 442 18.36 4.02 -9.86
CA SER A 442 17.81 4.77 -8.72
C SER A 442 18.52 4.40 -7.41
N ASN A 443 18.73 3.10 -7.15
CA ASN A 443 19.42 2.63 -5.95
C ASN A 443 20.87 3.12 -5.88
N GLU A 444 21.61 3.10 -6.99
CA GLU A 444 22.97 3.63 -7.07
C GLU A 444 23.03 5.13 -6.75
N LEU A 445 22.09 5.92 -7.28
CA LEU A 445 22.04 7.36 -7.04
C LEU A 445 21.62 7.70 -5.60
N ILE A 446 20.70 6.94 -5.00
CA ILE A 446 20.34 7.06 -3.59
C ILE A 446 21.58 6.83 -2.72
N LYS A 447 22.30 5.73 -2.96
CA LYS A 447 23.54 5.40 -2.26
C LYS A 447 24.59 6.50 -2.40
N LEU A 448 24.79 6.99 -3.62
CA LEU A 448 25.75 8.05 -3.92
C LEU A 448 25.42 9.34 -3.18
N ALA A 449 24.16 9.79 -3.24
CA ALA A 449 23.72 11.01 -2.59
C ALA A 449 23.84 10.91 -1.06
N TYR A 450 23.45 9.77 -0.48
CA TYR A 450 23.58 9.55 0.96
C TYR A 450 25.04 9.52 1.38
N LYS A 451 25.93 8.84 0.65
CA LYS A 451 27.37 8.83 0.94
C LYS A 451 28.02 10.22 0.93
N LYS A 452 27.56 11.11 0.05
CA LYS A 452 28.17 12.43 -0.12
C LYS A 452 27.57 13.51 0.78
N PHE A 453 26.26 13.44 1.05
CA PHE A 453 25.54 14.51 1.74
C PHE A 453 24.84 14.05 3.01
N GLY A 454 24.80 12.74 3.30
CA GLY A 454 24.25 12.17 4.51
C GLY A 454 22.88 12.73 4.85
N GLU A 455 22.74 13.20 6.08
CA GLU A 455 21.51 13.77 6.63
C GLU A 455 21.22 15.22 6.19
N LYS A 456 22.10 15.86 5.41
CA LYS A 456 21.89 17.24 4.92
C LYS A 456 20.68 17.34 3.99
N LEU A 457 20.32 16.24 3.32
CA LEU A 457 19.20 16.16 2.39
C LEU A 457 18.31 14.98 2.74
N VAL A 458 17.01 15.21 2.78
CA VAL A 458 16.04 14.10 2.77
C VAL A 458 16.07 13.46 1.38
N ILE A 459 16.37 12.17 1.31
CA ILE A 459 16.35 11.43 0.05
C ILE A 459 15.05 10.65 -0.07
N ILE A 460 14.34 10.84 -1.18
CA ILE A 460 13.12 10.09 -1.52
C ILE A 460 13.48 9.12 -2.66
N GLY A 461 13.34 7.82 -2.41
CA GLY A 461 13.64 6.79 -3.40
C GLY A 461 12.44 6.51 -4.32
N CYS A 462 12.62 6.55 -5.64
CA CYS A 462 11.56 6.31 -6.61
C CYS A 462 12.04 5.34 -7.71
N GLY A 463 11.15 4.47 -8.20
CA GLY A 463 11.43 3.59 -9.34
C GLY A 463 11.80 2.15 -8.95
N GLY A 464 11.09 1.18 -9.51
CA GLY A 464 11.37 -0.25 -9.32
C GLY A 464 10.80 -0.90 -8.05
N ILE A 465 9.90 -0.23 -7.33
CA ILE A 465 9.31 -0.76 -6.08
C ILE A 465 8.05 -1.58 -6.38
N PHE A 466 8.10 -2.89 -6.12
CA PHE A 466 7.03 -3.87 -6.35
C PHE A 466 6.71 -4.69 -5.10
N ASN A 467 7.48 -4.57 -4.03
CA ASN A 467 7.27 -5.25 -2.75
C ASN A 467 8.02 -4.50 -1.62
N ALA A 468 7.93 -5.01 -0.40
CA ALA A 468 8.55 -4.39 0.77
C ALA A 468 10.07 -4.44 0.75
N GLU A 469 10.67 -5.52 0.24
CA GLU A 469 12.13 -5.66 0.13
C GLU A 469 12.71 -4.61 -0.84
N ASP A 470 12.03 -4.31 -1.95
CA ASP A 470 12.46 -3.24 -2.87
C ASP A 470 12.46 -1.87 -2.17
N ALA A 471 11.42 -1.58 -1.38
CA ALA A 471 11.30 -0.34 -0.61
C ALA A 471 12.37 -0.29 0.49
N TYR A 472 12.53 -1.38 1.25
CA TYR A 472 13.49 -1.48 2.34
C TYR A 472 14.91 -1.36 1.85
N LYS A 473 15.26 -1.96 0.71
CA LYS A 473 16.55 -1.80 0.06
C LYS A 473 16.85 -0.33 -0.24
N LYS A 474 15.90 0.43 -0.78
CA LYS A 474 16.08 1.89 -0.99
C LYS A 474 16.31 2.62 0.33
N ILE A 475 15.60 2.24 1.39
CA ILE A 475 15.75 2.82 2.72
C ILE A 475 17.16 2.55 3.27
N LYS A 476 17.59 1.29 3.24
CA LYS A 476 18.95 0.88 3.64
C LYS A 476 20.05 1.57 2.85
N LEU A 477 19.79 1.93 1.60
CA LEU A 477 20.73 2.68 0.77
C LEU A 477 20.75 4.19 1.06
N GLY A 478 19.78 4.73 1.80
CA GLY A 478 19.78 6.13 2.24
C GLY A 478 18.47 6.89 2.04
N ALA A 479 17.44 6.28 1.45
CA ALA A 479 16.15 6.94 1.31
C ALA A 479 15.40 6.99 2.65
N SER A 480 14.90 8.16 3.04
CA SER A 480 14.02 8.29 4.23
C SER A 480 12.55 8.01 3.89
N LEU A 481 12.16 8.25 2.63
CA LEU A 481 10.82 8.00 2.09
C LEU A 481 10.95 7.31 0.73
N VAL A 482 9.90 6.64 0.26
CA VAL A 482 9.86 6.07 -1.08
C VAL A 482 8.57 6.41 -1.82
N GLN A 483 8.66 6.52 -3.14
CA GLN A 483 7.55 6.78 -4.03
C GLN A 483 7.37 5.67 -5.07
N LEU A 484 6.13 5.27 -5.34
CA LEU A 484 5.82 4.24 -6.33
C LEU A 484 4.61 4.60 -7.19
N ILE A 485 4.58 4.03 -8.40
CA ILE A 485 3.41 4.00 -9.29
C ILE A 485 3.34 2.61 -9.94
N THR A 486 4.40 2.23 -10.68
CA THR A 486 4.37 1.04 -11.53
C THR A 486 4.11 -0.24 -10.74
N GLY A 487 4.70 -0.40 -9.56
CA GLY A 487 4.43 -1.55 -8.69
C GLY A 487 2.94 -1.74 -8.40
N MET A 488 2.24 -0.67 -8.03
CA MET A 488 0.80 -0.70 -7.74
C MET A 488 -0.02 -1.16 -8.95
N ILE A 489 0.36 -0.76 -10.16
CA ILE A 489 -0.34 -1.17 -11.39
C ILE A 489 -0.23 -2.70 -11.62
N PHE A 490 0.90 -3.30 -11.27
CA PHE A 490 1.16 -4.73 -11.47
C PHE A 490 0.72 -5.62 -10.29
N GLN A 491 0.77 -5.09 -9.07
CA GLN A 491 0.53 -5.84 -7.84
C GLN A 491 -0.88 -5.59 -7.28
N GLY A 492 -1.45 -4.43 -7.56
CA GLY A 492 -2.76 -4.00 -7.05
C GLY A 492 -2.65 -2.86 -6.04
N PRO A 493 -3.78 -2.19 -5.72
CA PRO A 493 -3.83 -1.06 -4.79
C PRO A 493 -3.45 -1.43 -3.35
N GLN A 494 -3.62 -2.68 -2.94
CA GLN A 494 -3.25 -3.16 -1.61
C GLN A 494 -1.73 -3.28 -1.39
N LEU A 495 -0.92 -3.12 -2.45
CA LEU A 495 0.54 -3.21 -2.37
C LEU A 495 1.12 -2.29 -1.30
N ILE A 496 0.56 -1.09 -1.14
CA ILE A 496 1.06 -0.09 -0.19
C ILE A 496 0.93 -0.61 1.24
N SER A 497 -0.24 -1.15 1.58
CA SER A 497 -0.52 -1.80 2.87
C SER A 497 0.41 -2.99 3.13
N GLN A 498 0.67 -3.80 2.10
CA GLN A 498 1.61 -4.92 2.20
C GLN A 498 3.03 -4.43 2.48
N ILE A 499 3.49 -3.39 1.77
CA ILE A 499 4.80 -2.76 2.00
C ILE A 499 4.90 -2.22 3.42
N ASN A 500 3.94 -1.41 3.87
CA ASN A 500 3.95 -0.82 5.21
C ASN A 500 4.08 -1.91 6.28
N LEU A 501 3.25 -2.94 6.18
CA LEU A 501 3.25 -4.04 7.14
C LEU A 501 4.57 -4.83 7.16
N GLU A 502 5.09 -5.16 5.99
CA GLU A 502 6.31 -5.96 5.87
C GLU A 502 7.56 -5.15 6.21
N LEU A 503 7.59 -3.83 5.99
CA LEU A 503 8.68 -2.97 6.45
C LEU A 503 8.89 -3.05 7.96
N ILE A 504 7.82 -3.22 8.73
CA ILE A 504 7.90 -3.42 10.18
C ILE A 504 8.64 -4.72 10.51
N ASP A 505 8.37 -5.78 9.75
CA ASP A 505 9.00 -7.08 9.94
C ASP A 505 10.47 -7.05 9.52
N LEU A 506 10.78 -6.38 8.41
CA LEU A 506 12.14 -6.21 7.90
C LEU A 506 12.99 -5.38 8.86
N ALA A 507 12.46 -4.26 9.35
CA ALA A 507 13.14 -3.44 10.36
C ALA A 507 13.40 -4.24 11.64
N LYS A 508 12.39 -4.96 12.15
CA LYS A 508 12.54 -5.81 13.35
C LYS A 508 13.53 -6.96 13.15
N ARG A 509 13.58 -7.56 11.96
CA ARG A 509 14.54 -8.61 11.59
C ARG A 509 15.97 -8.11 11.73
N ASP A 510 16.22 -6.88 11.31
CA ASP A 510 17.53 -6.24 11.36
C ASP A 510 17.81 -5.54 12.71
N GLY A 511 16.93 -5.72 13.72
CA GLY A 511 17.11 -5.20 15.07
C GLY A 511 16.64 -3.75 15.29
N PHE A 512 16.01 -3.12 14.29
CA PHE A 512 15.56 -1.72 14.38
C PHE A 512 14.19 -1.58 15.04
N LYS A 513 14.04 -0.54 15.88
CA LYS A 513 12.76 -0.21 16.52
C LYS A 513 11.90 0.72 15.67
N ASN A 514 12.54 1.57 14.87
CA ASN A 514 11.88 2.46 13.92
C ASN A 514 12.59 2.45 12.57
N ILE A 515 11.83 2.61 11.49
CA ILE A 515 12.33 2.57 10.11
C ILE A 515 13.45 3.59 9.85
N LYS A 516 13.48 4.71 10.58
CA LYS A 516 14.54 5.73 10.49
C LYS A 516 15.93 5.17 10.79
N GLU A 517 16.03 4.14 11.64
CA GLU A 517 17.30 3.53 12.03
C GLU A 517 17.91 2.72 10.89
N ALA A 518 17.08 2.23 9.96
CA ALA A 518 17.53 1.52 8.78
C ALA A 518 18.08 2.46 7.69
N VAL A 519 17.81 3.78 7.77
CA VAL A 519 18.18 4.73 6.70
C VAL A 519 19.68 4.78 6.51
N GLY A 520 20.12 4.39 5.32
CA GLY A 520 21.52 4.51 4.90
C GLY A 520 22.50 3.52 5.53
N ILE A 521 22.03 2.49 6.25
CA ILE A 521 22.89 1.51 6.91
C ILE A 521 23.83 0.76 5.94
N ASP A 522 23.42 0.56 4.68
CA ASP A 522 24.24 -0.08 3.63
C ASP A 522 25.12 0.92 2.85
N SER A 523 25.11 2.17 3.29
CA SER A 523 25.76 3.32 2.64
C SER A 523 26.69 4.10 3.57
N ARG A 524 26.80 3.72 4.84
CA ARG A 524 27.78 4.31 5.77
C ARG A 524 29.21 3.99 5.35
#